data_AF-A0AAV5EZL7-F1
#
_entry.id   AF-A0AAV5EZL7-F1
#
_cell.length_a   1.000
_cell.length_b   1.000
_cell.length_c   1.000
_cell.angle_alpha   90.00
_cell.angle_beta   90.00
_cell.angle_gamma   90.00
#
_symmetry.space_group_name_H-M   'P 1'
#
loop_
_entity.id
_entity.type
_entity.pdbx_description
1 polymer ?
#
loop_
_entity_poly.entity_id
_entity_poly.type
_entity_poly.pdbx_seq_one_letter_code
_entity_poly.pdbx_strand_id
1 'polypeptide(L)'
;MASIKGNIATSACQAGQVALVVRLLKRISAAAADEDNNLIFSPLLIHIVLTLMSAVAARDTLDEILNIAGVMSQEELASLVKSMVMDGVLIDRSTVGGSSILFASVLWSDKQ
;
A
#
# COMPACT_ATOMS: atom_id res chain seq x y z
N MET A 1 15.52 21.91 7.22
CA MET A 1 14.06 21.95 7.46
C MET A 1 13.25 21.03 6.54
N ALA A 2 13.66 20.77 5.29
CA ALA A 2 12.96 19.85 4.39
C ALA A 2 12.99 18.36 4.83
N SER A 3 14.11 17.90 5.41
CA SER A 3 14.29 16.50 5.85
C SER A 3 13.40 16.08 7.03
N ILE A 4 13.11 17.00 7.96
CA ILE A 4 12.23 16.73 9.10
C ILE A 4 10.77 16.57 8.63
N LYS A 5 10.32 17.42 7.71
CA LYS A 5 8.96 17.36 7.15
C LYS A 5 8.71 16.07 6.37
N GLY A 6 9.73 15.56 5.68
CA GLY A 6 9.69 14.26 4.99
C GLY A 6 9.52 13.08 5.94
N ASN A 7 10.28 13.01 7.04
CA ASN A 7 10.20 11.89 7.98
C ASN A 7 8.85 11.81 8.73
N ILE A 8 8.24 12.96 9.03
CA ILE A 8 6.94 12.98 9.73
C ILE A 8 5.83 12.44 8.83
N ALA A 9 5.81 12.87 7.56
CA ALA A 9 4.85 12.39 6.57
C ALA A 9 4.96 10.88 6.33
N THR A 10 6.18 10.34 6.24
CA THR A 10 6.41 8.89 6.12
C THR A 10 5.88 8.11 7.33
N SER A 11 6.07 8.61 8.55
CA SER A 11 5.59 7.92 9.77
C SER A 11 4.07 7.92 9.91
N ALA A 12 3.40 9.02 9.54
CA ALA A 12 1.95 9.14 9.56
C ALA A 12 1.32 8.23 8.50
N CYS A 13 1.93 8.20 7.31
CA CYS A 13 1.54 7.30 6.23
C CYS A 13 1.65 5.84 6.68
N GLN A 14 2.76 5.43 7.30
CA GLN A 14 2.95 4.09 7.88
C GLN A 14 1.87 3.73 8.90
N ALA A 15 1.50 4.64 9.80
CA ALA A 15 0.44 4.42 10.78
C ALA A 15 -0.93 4.20 10.11
N GLY A 16 -1.25 5.00 9.08
CA GLY A 16 -2.45 4.84 8.25
C GLY A 16 -2.52 3.46 7.58
N GLN A 17 -1.39 2.98 7.04
CA GLN A 17 -1.34 1.65 6.43
C GLN A 17 -1.61 0.53 7.43
N VAL A 18 -0.96 0.60 8.60
CA VAL A 18 -1.12 -0.43 9.63
C VAL A 18 -2.58 -0.50 10.07
N ALA A 19 -3.23 0.67 10.26
CA ALA A 19 -4.64 0.74 10.57
C ALA A 19 -5.52 0.12 9.48
N LEU A 20 -5.25 0.42 8.20
CA LEU A 20 -5.95 -0.19 7.07
C LEU A 20 -5.80 -1.72 7.04
N VAL A 21 -4.56 -2.21 7.16
CA VAL A 21 -4.25 -3.64 7.14
C VAL A 21 -4.96 -4.39 8.26
N VAL A 22 -4.98 -3.83 9.48
CA VAL A 22 -5.71 -4.41 10.61
C VAL A 22 -7.21 -4.44 10.35
N ARG A 23 -7.77 -3.37 9.75
CA ARG A 23 -9.20 -3.35 9.36
C ARG A 23 -9.51 -4.40 8.28
N LEU A 24 -8.64 -4.55 7.28
CA LEU A 24 -8.78 -5.56 6.22
C LEU A 24 -8.69 -6.96 6.78
N LEU A 25 -7.68 -7.24 7.61
CA LEU A 25 -7.50 -8.53 8.27
C LEU A 25 -8.76 -8.92 9.05
N LYS A 26 -9.28 -8.00 9.89
CA LYS A 26 -10.52 -8.23 10.64
C LYS A 26 -11.71 -8.51 9.74
N ARG A 27 -11.88 -7.75 8.65
CA ARG A 27 -13.01 -7.95 7.72
C ARG A 27 -12.91 -9.27 6.96
N ILE A 28 -11.74 -9.62 6.45
CA ILE A 28 -11.54 -10.85 5.68
C ILE A 28 -11.66 -12.06 6.60
N SER A 29 -11.05 -12.03 7.79
CA SER A 29 -11.20 -13.09 8.78
C SER A 29 -12.65 -13.28 9.23
N ALA A 30 -13.41 -12.19 9.39
CA ALA A 30 -14.84 -12.30 9.73
C ALA A 30 -15.67 -12.88 8.57
N ALA A 31 -15.33 -12.53 7.32
CA ALA A 31 -16.00 -13.08 6.14
C ALA A 31 -15.65 -14.56 5.88
N ALA A 32 -14.44 -14.97 6.25
CA ALA A 32 -13.95 -16.34 6.13
C ALA A 32 -14.15 -17.18 7.39
N ALA A 33 -14.93 -16.71 8.38
CA ALA A 33 -14.99 -17.32 9.72
C ALA A 33 -15.50 -18.77 9.75
N ASP A 34 -16.23 -19.20 8.72
CA ASP A 34 -16.75 -20.57 8.59
C ASP A 34 -15.79 -21.50 7.81
N GLU A 35 -14.70 -20.96 7.28
CA GLU A 35 -13.67 -21.71 6.57
C GLU A 35 -12.39 -21.65 7.41
N ASP A 36 -11.97 -22.77 8.02
CA ASP A 36 -10.70 -22.90 8.78
C ASP A 36 -9.46 -22.74 7.87
N ASN A 37 -9.37 -21.59 7.18
CA ASN A 37 -8.45 -21.30 6.12
C ASN A 37 -7.38 -20.31 6.60
N ASN A 38 -6.14 -20.55 6.18
CA ASN A 38 -5.06 -19.61 6.41
C ASN A 38 -5.26 -18.35 5.56
N LEU A 39 -5.11 -17.18 6.17
CA LEU A 39 -5.17 -15.90 5.48
C LEU A 39 -3.77 -15.31 5.34
N ILE A 40 -3.36 -15.08 4.09
CA ILE A 40 -2.10 -14.43 3.75
C ILE A 40 -2.39 -13.36 2.71
N PHE A 41 -1.91 -12.14 2.94
CA PHE A 41 -1.91 -11.07 1.95
C PHE A 41 -0.71 -10.16 2.17
N SER A 42 -0.36 -9.37 1.15
CA SER A 42 0.72 -8.39 1.21
C SER A 42 0.17 -6.98 1.42
N PRO A 43 0.32 -6.39 2.62
CA PRO A 43 0.03 -4.98 2.88
C PRO A 43 0.64 -4.02 1.86
N LEU A 44 1.87 -4.31 1.45
CA LEU A 44 2.65 -3.53 0.49
C LEU A 44 1.98 -3.49 -0.88
N LEU A 45 1.54 -4.64 -1.40
CA LEU A 45 0.86 -4.71 -2.70
C LEU A 45 -0.47 -3.97 -2.71
N ILE A 46 -1.24 -4.07 -1.63
CA ILE A 46 -2.51 -3.33 -1.49
C ILE A 46 -2.26 -1.83 -1.58
N HIS A 47 -1.19 -1.35 -0.95
CA HIS A 47 -0.86 0.06 -0.99
C HIS A 47 -0.42 0.54 -2.37
N ILE A 48 0.38 -0.25 -3.09
CA ILE A 48 0.77 0.05 -4.47
C ILE A 48 -0.48 0.19 -5.35
N VAL A 49 -1.45 -0.71 -5.20
CA VAL A 49 -2.72 -0.65 -5.94
C VAL A 49 -3.52 0.61 -5.57
N LEU A 50 -3.63 0.97 -4.30
CA LEU A 50 -4.30 2.21 -3.89
C LEU A 50 -3.63 3.46 -4.46
N THR A 51 -2.29 3.50 -4.51
CA THR A 51 -1.56 4.58 -5.18
C THR A 51 -1.89 4.66 -6.66
N LEU A 52 -1.88 3.53 -7.37
CA LEU A 52 -2.24 3.46 -8.79
C LEU A 52 -3.68 3.91 -9.03
N MET A 53 -4.63 3.45 -8.21
CA MET A 53 -6.03 3.86 -8.27
C MET A 53 -6.19 5.35 -7.99
N SER A 54 -5.46 5.88 -6.99
CA SER A 54 -5.53 7.30 -6.66
C SER A 54 -5.13 8.18 -7.84
N ALA A 55 -4.13 7.76 -8.63
CA ALA A 55 -3.63 8.52 -9.77
C ALA A 55 -4.65 8.69 -10.90
N VAL A 56 -5.64 7.80 -10.99
CA VAL A 56 -6.71 7.84 -12.01
C VAL A 56 -8.07 8.22 -11.44
N ALA A 57 -8.21 8.27 -10.12
CA ALA A 57 -9.45 8.64 -9.44
C ALA A 57 -9.68 10.16 -9.46
N ALA A 58 -10.96 10.56 -9.43
CA ALA A 58 -11.36 11.95 -9.37
C ALA A 58 -12.34 12.20 -8.22
N ARG A 59 -12.28 13.41 -7.65
CA ARG A 59 -13.24 13.93 -6.65
C ARG A 59 -13.47 12.94 -5.50
N ASP A 60 -14.72 12.61 -5.22
CA ASP A 60 -15.16 11.79 -4.10
C ASP A 60 -14.49 10.40 -4.07
N THR A 61 -14.22 9.80 -5.23
CA THR A 61 -13.48 8.52 -5.28
C THR A 61 -12.05 8.66 -4.80
N LEU A 62 -11.41 9.78 -5.13
CA LEU A 62 -10.06 10.06 -4.64
C LEU A 62 -10.08 10.27 -3.13
N ASP A 63 -11.02 11.05 -2.62
CA ASP A 63 -11.15 11.31 -1.18
C ASP A 63 -11.38 10.02 -0.38
N GLU A 64 -12.18 9.09 -0.91
CA GLU A 64 -12.38 7.78 -0.30
C GLU A 64 -11.09 6.95 -0.27
N ILE A 65 -10.33 6.93 -1.38
CA ILE A 65 -9.06 6.21 -1.45
C ILE A 65 -8.06 6.76 -0.41
N LEU A 66 -7.93 8.09 -0.31
CA LEU A 66 -7.03 8.73 0.64
C LEU A 66 -7.45 8.44 2.10
N ASN A 67 -8.76 8.51 2.38
CA ASN A 67 -9.31 8.21 3.71
C ASN A 67 -9.12 6.73 4.10
N ILE A 68 -9.29 5.79 3.14
CA ILE A 68 -9.04 4.37 3.36
C ILE A 68 -7.55 4.12 3.63
N ALA A 69 -6.66 4.74 2.86
CA ALA A 69 -5.21 4.65 3.03
C ALA A 69 -4.70 5.36 4.30
N GLY A 70 -5.51 6.25 4.89
CA GLY A 70 -5.16 6.98 6.11
C GLY A 70 -4.14 8.09 5.87
N VAL A 71 -4.17 8.69 4.68
CA VAL A 71 -3.24 9.75 4.23
C VAL A 71 -4.02 10.99 3.81
N MET A 72 -3.38 12.15 3.84
CA MET A 72 -4.03 13.43 3.55
C MET A 72 -3.91 13.87 2.10
N SER A 73 -3.01 13.24 1.30
CA SER A 73 -2.82 13.59 -0.10
C SER A 73 -2.27 12.44 -0.96
N GLN A 74 -2.41 12.57 -2.28
CA GLN A 74 -1.81 11.63 -3.23
C GLN A 74 -0.28 11.61 -3.14
N GLU A 75 0.35 12.76 -2.87
CA GLU A 75 1.79 12.87 -2.71
C GLU A 75 2.29 12.08 -1.50
N GLU A 76 1.56 12.10 -0.38
CA GLU A 76 1.89 11.28 0.79
C GLU A 76 1.82 9.79 0.45
N LEU A 77 0.79 9.38 -0.28
CA LEU A 77 0.63 8.01 -0.76
C LEU A 77 1.76 7.57 -1.70
N ALA A 78 2.12 8.42 -2.66
CA ALA A 78 3.19 8.17 -3.63
C ALA A 78 4.59 8.21 -2.98
N SER A 79 4.81 9.09 -2.00
CA SER A 79 6.10 9.22 -1.29
C SER A 79 6.49 7.93 -0.58
N LEU A 80 5.50 7.22 -0.07
CA LEU A 80 5.67 5.96 0.62
C LEU A 80 6.01 4.83 -0.34
N VAL A 81 5.29 4.69 -1.46
CA VAL A 81 5.66 3.72 -2.50
C VAL A 81 7.07 3.99 -3.01
N LYS A 82 7.42 5.27 -3.20
CA LYS A 82 8.78 5.67 -3.57
C LYS A 82 9.80 5.25 -2.50
N SER A 83 9.54 5.51 -1.21
CA SER A 83 10.39 5.04 -0.11
C SER A 83 10.52 3.51 -0.14
N MET A 84 9.45 2.76 -0.37
CA MET A 84 9.52 1.29 -0.42
C MET A 84 10.39 0.76 -1.57
N VAL A 85 10.33 1.39 -2.74
CA VAL A 85 11.14 1.02 -3.91
C VAL A 85 12.59 1.49 -3.73
N MET A 86 12.82 2.70 -3.22
CA MET A 86 14.15 3.30 -3.08
C MET A 86 14.93 2.82 -1.86
N ASP A 87 14.26 2.62 -0.72
CA ASP A 87 14.86 2.18 0.55
C ASP A 87 15.00 0.66 0.62
N GLY A 88 14.55 -0.03 -0.43
CA GLY A 88 14.92 -1.41 -0.69
C GLY A 88 14.06 -2.46 0.00
N VAL A 89 12.84 -2.11 0.39
CA VAL A 89 11.89 -3.04 1.03
C VAL A 89 11.48 -4.16 0.08
N LEU A 90 11.38 -3.87 -1.22
CA LEU A 90 11.05 -4.84 -2.28
C LEU A 90 12.26 -5.26 -3.14
N ILE A 91 13.49 -5.02 -2.67
CA ILE A 91 14.69 -5.42 -3.43
C ILE A 91 14.87 -6.93 -3.35
N ASP A 92 15.00 -7.56 -4.52
CA ASP A 92 15.49 -8.94 -4.62
C ASP A 92 16.93 -9.01 -4.11
N ARG A 93 17.14 -9.81 -3.06
CA ARG A 93 18.47 -10.04 -2.46
C ARG A 93 18.96 -11.47 -2.72
N SER A 94 18.34 -12.20 -3.64
CA SER A 94 18.69 -13.58 -3.98
C SER A 94 20.17 -13.74 -4.38
N THR A 95 20.74 -12.77 -5.09
CA THR A 95 22.13 -12.76 -5.58
C THR A 95 23.18 -12.67 -4.46
N VAL A 96 22.77 -12.24 -3.26
CA VAL A 96 23.63 -12.16 -2.06
C VAL A 96 23.20 -13.17 -0.98
N GLY A 97 22.42 -14.20 -1.35
CA GLY A 97 21.91 -15.21 -0.42
C GLY A 97 20.75 -14.75 0.46
N GLY A 98 20.15 -13.59 0.15
CA GLY A 98 18.95 -13.08 0.82
C GLY A 98 17.65 -13.59 0.21
N SER A 99 16.53 -13.05 0.68
CA SER A 99 15.20 -13.43 0.18
C SER A 99 15.02 -13.01 -1.29
N SER A 100 14.43 -13.91 -2.08
CA SER A 100 13.95 -13.56 -3.42
C SER A 100 12.58 -12.90 -3.31
N ILE A 101 12.49 -11.66 -3.82
CA ILE A 101 11.26 -10.87 -3.80
C ILE A 101 10.92 -10.49 -5.23
N LEU A 102 9.74 -10.90 -5.67
CA LEU A 102 9.12 -10.47 -6.93
C LEU A 102 7.74 -9.93 -6.59
N PHE A 103 7.36 -8.83 -7.25
CA PHE A 103 6.05 -8.24 -7.09
C PHE A 103 5.52 -7.80 -8.46
N ALA A 104 4.22 -7.89 -8.64
CA ALA A 104 3.54 -7.47 -9.86
C ALA A 104 2.23 -6.78 -9.50
N SER A 105 1.95 -5.67 -10.19
CA SER A 105 0.67 -4.98 -10.19
C SER A 105 0.40 -4.54 -11.63
N VAL A 106 -0.80 -4.79 -12.13
CA VAL A 106 -1.17 -4.47 -13.51
C VAL A 106 -2.56 -3.85 -13.49
N LEU A 107 -2.73 -2.77 -14.26
CA LEU A 107 -4.01 -2.15 -14.54
C LEU A 107 -4.43 -2.54 -15.96
N TRP A 108 -5.57 -3.21 -16.08
CA TRP A 108 -6.19 -3.50 -17.37
C TRP A 108 -7.40 -2.58 -17.58
N SER A 109 -7.47 -1.99 -18.76
CA SER A 109 -8.57 -1.14 -19.20
C SER A 109 -9.24 -1.79 -20.41
N ASP A 110 -10.55 -1.62 -20.53
CA ASP A 110 -11.25 -2.04 -21.75
C ASP A 110 -10.72 -1.25 -22.96
N LYS A 111 -10.81 -1.86 -24.15
CA LYS A 111 -10.46 -1.16 -25.38
C LYS A 111 -11.54 -0.12 -25.65
N GLN A 112 -11.15 1.16 -25.59
CA GLN A 112 -11.97 2.27 -26.06
C GLN A 112 -12.17 2.22 -27.57
#